data_AF-A0A1F3N9E4-F1
#
_entry.id   AF-A0A1F3N9E4-F1
#
_cell.length_a   1.000
_cell.length_b   1.000
_cell.length_c   1.000
_cell.angle_alpha   90.00
_cell.angle_beta   90.00
_cell.angle_gamma   90.00
#
_symmetry.space_group_name_H-M   'P 1'
#
loop_
_entity.id
_entity.type
_entity.pdbx_description
1 polymer ?
#
loop_
_entity_poly.entity_id
_entity_poly.type
_entity_poly.pdbx_seq_one_letter_code
_entity_poly.pdbx_strand_id
1 'polypeptide(L)'
;MKICATDADYVYPTVMKELCRGSKAMVIEKPGDPGRQAEPKEQPSELRQWPVQMHLLNPNAPYLRDSDLLLAADCAAFSLGNFHSKYLKGRSLAIACPKLDHGTDIYVEKLTSMIDTAKVNTITVMMMEVPCCGGLLQMVKAAQVKASRKIPVKIIIAGIAGAILKEEWV
;
A
#
# COMPACT_ATOMS: atom_id res chain seq x y z
N MET A 1 -30.02 -27.26 27.04
CA MET A 1 -30.11 -25.92 26.43
C MET A 1 -28.71 -25.29 26.44
N LYS A 2 -27.88 -25.65 25.47
CA LYS A 2 -26.52 -25.12 25.28
C LYS A 2 -26.58 -24.19 24.08
N ILE A 3 -26.18 -22.93 24.28
CA ILE A 3 -26.18 -21.87 23.28
C ILE A 3 -24.97 -22.06 22.35
N CYS A 4 -25.20 -21.85 21.06
CA CYS A 4 -24.28 -22.05 19.95
C CYS A 4 -23.02 -21.17 20.04
N ALA A 5 -21.95 -21.76 19.52
CA ALA A 5 -20.63 -21.19 19.36
C ALA A 5 -20.61 -20.01 18.38
N THR A 6 -19.60 -19.17 18.57
CA THR A 6 -19.21 -18.02 17.77
C THR A 6 -18.59 -18.44 16.44
N ASP A 7 -19.16 -18.03 15.32
CA ASP A 7 -18.58 -18.18 13.98
C ASP A 7 -17.47 -17.14 13.76
N ALA A 8 -16.26 -17.53 14.13
CA ALA A 8 -15.01 -16.85 13.79
C ALA A 8 -14.34 -17.58 12.62
N ASP A 9 -15.04 -17.73 11.50
CA ASP A 9 -14.54 -18.37 10.28
C ASP A 9 -14.25 -17.32 9.18
N TYR A 10 -13.39 -16.34 9.48
CA TYR A 10 -12.70 -15.59 8.42
C TYR A 10 -11.41 -16.33 8.08
N VAL A 11 -11.54 -17.30 7.18
CA VAL A 11 -10.46 -18.10 6.62
C VAL A 11 -9.45 -17.19 5.92
N TYR A 12 -8.43 -16.72 6.65
CA TYR A 12 -7.16 -16.30 6.07
C TYR A 12 -6.39 -17.57 5.69
N PRO A 13 -6.31 -17.93 4.40
CA PRO A 13 -5.76 -19.21 4.00
C PRO A 13 -4.27 -19.26 4.36
N THR A 14 -3.90 -20.29 5.12
CA THR A 14 -2.74 -21.21 5.12
C THR A 14 -1.41 -20.82 4.42
N VAL A 15 -1.15 -19.55 4.12
CA VAL A 15 0.09 -19.01 3.51
C VAL A 15 0.86 -18.17 4.55
N MET A 16 0.78 -18.57 5.82
CA MET A 16 1.44 -17.89 6.95
C MET A 16 2.18 -18.90 7.83
N LYS A 17 2.88 -19.87 7.21
CA LYS A 17 3.70 -20.84 7.95
C LYS A 17 5.13 -21.00 7.45
N GLU A 18 5.59 -20.16 6.52
CA GLU A 18 7.00 -20.13 6.11
C GLU A 18 7.63 -18.76 6.38
N LEU A 19 8.73 -18.81 7.13
CA LEU A 19 9.49 -17.72 7.74
C LEU A 19 9.54 -16.41 6.94
N CYS A 20 9.35 -15.31 7.70
CA CYS A 20 9.58 -13.91 7.38
C CYS A 20 10.58 -13.66 6.22
N ARG A 21 10.07 -13.66 4.98
CA ARG A 21 10.83 -13.25 3.77
C ARG A 21 11.27 -11.79 3.81
N GLY A 22 10.73 -10.98 4.72
CA GLY A 22 11.00 -9.54 4.81
C GLY A 22 12.42 -9.14 5.23
N SER A 23 13.31 -10.08 5.58
CA SER A 23 14.75 -9.82 5.84
C SER A 23 15.69 -10.82 5.17
N LYS A 24 15.16 -11.78 4.41
CA LYS A 24 16.00 -12.82 3.80
C LYS A 24 16.69 -12.26 2.57
N ALA A 25 18.02 -12.27 2.55
CA ALA A 25 18.79 -11.96 1.35
C ALA A 25 18.56 -13.06 0.30
N MET A 26 18.27 -12.67 -0.93
CA MET A 26 18.02 -13.59 -2.05
C MET A 26 18.29 -12.92 -3.39
N VAL A 27 18.58 -13.74 -4.41
CA VAL A 27 18.71 -13.32 -5.80
C VAL A 27 17.38 -13.58 -6.51
N ILE A 28 16.89 -12.59 -7.26
CA ILE A 28 15.72 -12.74 -8.13
C ILE A 28 16.23 -13.06 -9.53
N GLU A 29 16.18 -14.32 -9.92
CA GLU A 29 16.49 -14.72 -11.30
C GLU A 29 15.41 -14.20 -12.24
N LYS A 30 15.84 -13.50 -13.29
CA LYS A 30 14.96 -13.09 -14.39
C LYS A 30 15.27 -14.03 -15.55
N PRO A 31 14.32 -14.90 -15.97
CA PRO A 31 14.49 -15.65 -17.20
C PRO A 31 14.80 -14.67 -18.33
N GLY A 32 15.83 -14.95 -19.12
CA GLY A 32 16.09 -14.17 -20.32
C GLY A 32 14.83 -14.18 -21.18
N ASP A 33 14.35 -13.02 -21.59
CA ASP A 33 13.21 -12.88 -22.48
C ASP A 33 13.73 -12.61 -23.90
N PRO A 34 14.04 -13.65 -24.70
CA PRO A 34 14.57 -13.50 -26.05
C PRO A 34 13.58 -12.80 -27.02
N GLY A 35 12.35 -12.47 -26.58
CA GLY A 35 11.32 -11.83 -27.39
C GLY A 35 10.94 -10.40 -26.97
N ARG A 36 11.49 -9.84 -25.88
CA ARG A 36 11.14 -8.48 -25.43
C ARG A 36 11.85 -7.39 -26.24
N GLN A 37 11.46 -7.23 -27.49
CA GLN A 37 11.92 -6.17 -28.38
C GLN A 37 11.07 -4.88 -28.27
N ALA A 38 10.70 -4.50 -27.05
CA ALA A 38 10.12 -3.18 -26.83
C ALA A 38 11.25 -2.21 -26.52
N GLU A 39 11.52 -1.29 -27.44
CA GLU A 39 12.39 -0.14 -27.20
C GLU A 39 12.03 0.50 -25.84
N PRO A 40 12.98 0.63 -24.90
CA PRO A 40 12.70 1.26 -23.62
C PRO A 40 12.30 2.71 -23.85
N LYS A 41 11.00 2.98 -23.76
CA LYS A 41 10.46 4.34 -23.77
C LYS A 41 10.68 4.96 -22.41
N GLU A 42 11.41 6.06 -22.37
CA GLU A 42 11.48 6.90 -21.18
C GLU A 42 10.07 7.28 -20.73
N GLN A 43 9.79 7.08 -19.44
CA GLN A 43 8.51 7.45 -18.85
C GLN A 43 8.70 8.71 -18.00
N PRO A 44 7.93 9.78 -18.22
CA PRO A 44 7.99 10.94 -17.35
C PRO A 44 7.51 10.58 -15.95
N SER A 45 8.04 11.29 -14.95
CA SER A 45 7.58 11.13 -13.57
C SER A 45 6.13 11.57 -13.44
N GLU A 46 5.29 10.69 -12.90
CA GLU A 46 3.91 10.99 -12.51
C GLU A 46 3.79 11.54 -11.06
N LEU A 47 4.92 11.81 -10.38
CA LEU A 47 4.92 12.36 -9.02
C LEU A 47 4.49 13.83 -9.02
N ARG A 48 3.53 14.20 -8.16
CA ARG A 48 2.95 15.54 -8.12
C ARG A 48 3.19 16.30 -6.82
N GLN A 49 3.82 15.65 -5.85
CA GLN A 49 4.00 16.16 -4.50
C GLN A 49 5.31 15.71 -3.87
N TRP A 50 5.78 16.49 -2.91
CA TRP A 50 6.93 16.17 -2.06
C TRP A 50 6.77 16.86 -0.70
N PRO A 51 7.15 16.24 0.43
CA PRO A 51 7.71 14.89 0.59
C PRO A 51 6.66 13.77 0.50
N VAL A 52 7.10 12.54 0.19
CA VAL A 52 6.22 11.36 0.06
C VAL A 52 6.20 10.46 1.30
N GLN A 53 7.21 10.55 2.17
CA GLN A 53 7.33 9.72 3.37
C GLN A 53 6.27 10.11 4.41
N MET A 54 5.49 9.14 4.91
CA MET A 54 4.41 9.38 5.89
C MET A 54 4.90 10.12 7.13
N HIS A 55 6.16 9.93 7.53
CA HIS A 55 6.77 10.66 8.64
C HIS A 55 6.81 12.18 8.40
N LEU A 56 7.16 12.60 7.18
CA LEU A 56 7.36 13.99 6.79
C LEU A 56 6.12 14.66 6.19
N LEU A 57 5.22 13.87 5.64
CA LEU A 57 4.07 14.34 4.88
C LEU A 57 3.09 15.08 5.79
N ASN A 58 2.70 16.29 5.39
CA ASN A 58 1.68 17.10 6.06
C ASN A 58 0.28 16.68 5.57
N PRO A 59 -0.60 16.14 6.44
CA PRO A 59 -1.92 15.63 6.02
C PRO A 59 -2.86 16.71 5.49
N ASN A 60 -2.56 17.99 5.75
CA ASN A 60 -3.36 19.13 5.30
C ASN A 60 -2.80 19.81 4.04
N ALA A 61 -1.80 19.20 3.39
CA ALA A 61 -1.18 19.77 2.20
C ALA A 61 -2.19 19.87 1.03
N PRO A 62 -2.13 20.95 0.22
CA PRO A 62 -3.14 21.19 -0.83
C PRO A 62 -3.29 20.06 -1.86
N TYR A 63 -2.22 19.34 -2.17
CA TYR A 63 -2.22 18.24 -3.13
C TYR A 63 -2.97 16.98 -2.66
N LEU A 64 -3.32 16.88 -1.37
CA LEU A 64 -4.12 15.79 -0.82
C LEU A 64 -5.62 16.07 -0.92
N ARG A 65 -6.00 17.34 -1.16
CA ARG A 65 -7.40 17.76 -1.18
C ARG A 65 -8.16 17.08 -2.30
N ASP A 66 -9.26 16.43 -1.94
CA ASP A 66 -10.16 15.73 -2.88
C ASP A 66 -9.39 14.79 -3.82
N SER A 67 -8.32 14.14 -3.31
CA SER A 67 -7.42 13.29 -4.08
C SER A 67 -7.73 11.80 -3.90
N ASP A 68 -7.32 10.99 -4.88
CA ASP A 68 -7.13 9.55 -4.67
C ASP A 68 -5.73 9.30 -4.13
N LEU A 69 -5.62 8.68 -2.95
CA LEU A 69 -4.35 8.42 -2.28
C LEU A 69 -3.84 7.01 -2.61
N LEU A 70 -2.59 6.92 -3.03
CA LEU A 70 -1.81 5.68 -3.03
C LEU A 70 -0.94 5.64 -1.77
N LEU A 71 -1.28 4.78 -0.82
CA LEU A 71 -0.41 4.43 0.32
C LEU A 71 0.39 3.18 -0.06
N ALA A 72 1.67 3.35 -0.40
CA ALA A 72 2.51 2.24 -0.88
C ALA A 72 3.61 1.86 0.12
N ALA A 73 3.93 0.57 0.17
CA ALA A 73 5.15 0.11 0.83
C ALA A 73 6.40 0.69 0.14
N ASP A 74 7.42 1.06 0.91
CA ASP A 74 8.66 1.64 0.38
C ASP A 74 9.31 0.83 -0.75
N CYS A 75 9.29 -0.50 -0.64
CA CYS A 75 9.87 -1.40 -1.63
C CYS A 75 9.01 -1.64 -2.88
N ALA A 76 7.77 -1.15 -2.91
CA ALA A 76 6.84 -1.39 -4.02
C ALA A 76 7.32 -0.77 -5.34
N ALA A 77 7.73 0.51 -5.31
CA ALA A 77 8.19 1.21 -6.49
C ALA A 77 9.47 0.60 -7.10
N PHE A 78 10.33 0.03 -6.26
CA PHE A 78 11.56 -0.65 -6.70
C PHE A 78 11.30 -2.05 -7.28
N SER A 79 10.18 -2.67 -6.91
CA SER A 79 9.78 -3.99 -7.44
C SER A 79 8.97 -3.85 -8.73
N LEU A 80 8.23 -2.76 -8.89
CA LEU A 80 7.30 -2.52 -10.00
C LEU A 80 7.89 -1.52 -11.02
N GLY A 81 8.45 -2.03 -12.11
CA GLY A 81 9.12 -1.20 -13.12
C GLY A 81 8.24 -0.12 -13.78
N ASN A 82 6.91 -0.28 -13.77
CA ASN A 82 5.95 0.71 -14.27
C ASN A 82 5.14 1.37 -13.14
N PHE A 83 5.71 1.52 -11.95
CA PHE A 83 5.04 2.08 -10.78
C PHE A 83 4.35 3.42 -11.06
N HIS A 84 5.09 4.35 -11.67
CA HIS A 84 4.60 5.70 -11.94
C HIS A 84 3.42 5.67 -12.92
N SER A 85 3.60 5.07 -14.09
CA SER A 85 2.60 5.06 -15.15
C SER A 85 1.35 4.26 -14.83
N LYS A 86 1.46 3.16 -14.07
CA LYS A 86 0.33 2.26 -13.79
C LYS A 86 -0.38 2.54 -12.47
N TYR A 87 0.34 2.99 -11.45
CA TYR A 87 -0.21 3.07 -10.09
C TYR A 87 -0.20 4.49 -9.50
N LEU A 88 0.81 5.31 -9.82
CA LEU A 88 0.91 6.67 -9.29
C LEU A 88 0.11 7.69 -10.11
N LYS A 89 0.00 7.48 -11.43
CA LYS A 89 -0.65 8.43 -12.34
C LYS A 89 -2.03 8.87 -11.84
N GLY A 90 -2.18 10.18 -11.68
CA GLY A 90 -3.42 10.82 -11.22
C GLY A 90 -3.67 10.76 -9.72
N ARG A 91 -2.80 10.12 -8.93
CA ARG A 91 -2.96 9.94 -7.47
C ARG A 91 -1.96 10.78 -6.69
N SER A 92 -2.34 11.14 -5.46
CA SER A 92 -1.37 11.54 -4.44
C SER A 92 -0.69 10.28 -3.89
N LEU A 93 0.53 10.40 -3.38
CA LEU A 93 1.31 9.27 -2.85
C LEU A 93 1.82 9.58 -1.45
N ALA A 94 1.67 8.56 -0.61
CA ALA A 94 2.32 8.43 0.67
C ALA A 94 3.03 7.07 0.72
N ILE A 95 4.23 7.03 1.30
CA ILE A 95 4.97 5.78 1.52
C ILE A 95 5.27 5.57 2.99
N ALA A 96 5.26 4.32 3.40
CA ALA A 96 5.61 3.88 4.75
C ALA A 96 6.07 2.43 4.74
N CYS A 97 6.91 2.07 5.70
CA CYS A 97 7.34 0.70 5.94
C CYS A 97 7.08 0.32 7.40
N PRO A 98 6.03 -0.47 7.71
CA PRO A 98 5.70 -0.82 9.10
C PRO A 98 6.80 -1.57 9.85
N LYS A 99 7.81 -2.09 9.14
CA LYS A 99 8.98 -2.76 9.72
C LYS A 99 10.09 -1.78 10.14
N LEU A 100 10.23 -0.66 9.44
CA LEU A 100 11.33 0.29 9.62
C LEU A 100 10.88 1.57 10.33
N ASP A 101 9.62 1.94 10.12
CA ASP A 101 9.02 3.11 10.74
C ASP A 101 8.70 2.87 12.21
N HIS A 102 8.87 3.92 13.00
CA HIS A 102 8.52 3.97 14.42
C HIS A 102 7.47 5.07 14.63
N GLY A 103 6.68 4.97 15.71
CA GLY A 103 5.61 5.94 15.98
C GLY A 103 4.49 5.92 14.93
N THR A 104 4.13 4.73 14.43
CA THR A 104 3.14 4.57 13.35
C THR A 104 1.71 4.93 13.77
N ASP A 105 1.45 5.12 15.06
CA ASP A 105 0.24 5.72 15.61
C ASP A 105 0.00 7.13 15.05
N ILE A 106 1.06 7.93 14.86
CA ILE A 106 0.98 9.23 14.19
C ILE A 106 0.48 9.08 12.75
N TYR A 107 0.79 7.97 12.08
CA TYR A 107 0.35 7.74 10.70
C TYR A 107 -1.15 7.49 10.64
N VAL A 108 -1.72 6.82 11.64
CA VAL A 108 -3.17 6.66 11.79
C VAL A 108 -3.82 8.03 11.92
N GLU A 109 -3.30 8.91 12.78
CA GLU A 109 -3.85 10.27 12.93
C GLU A 109 -3.74 11.11 11.64
N LYS A 110 -2.61 11.01 10.94
CA LYS A 110 -2.45 11.66 9.62
C LYS A 110 -3.46 11.12 8.61
N LEU A 111 -3.65 9.81 8.53
CA LEU A 111 -4.64 9.20 7.64
C LEU A 111 -6.07 9.63 8.00
N THR A 112 -6.43 9.66 9.28
CA THR A 112 -7.73 10.19 9.75
C THR A 112 -7.91 11.64 9.29
N SER A 113 -6.90 12.49 9.47
CA SER A 113 -6.92 13.89 9.02
C SER A 113 -7.02 14.02 7.50
N MET A 114 -6.34 13.17 6.73
CA MET A 114 -6.48 13.14 5.27
C MET A 114 -7.90 12.76 4.84
N ILE A 115 -8.53 11.80 5.53
CA ILE A 115 -9.90 11.38 5.27
C ILE A 115 -10.88 12.53 5.60
N ASP A 116 -10.81 13.11 6.80
CA ASP A 116 -11.82 14.07 7.25
C ASP A 116 -11.57 15.50 6.74
N THR A 117 -10.32 15.96 6.77
CA THR A 117 -9.96 17.37 6.49
C THR A 117 -9.57 17.57 5.04
N ALA A 118 -8.63 16.77 4.53
CA ALA A 118 -8.24 16.83 3.11
C ALA A 118 -9.30 16.19 2.19
N LYS A 119 -10.31 15.53 2.75
CA LYS A 119 -11.38 14.92 1.98
C LYS A 119 -10.90 13.94 0.91
N VAL A 120 -9.84 13.17 1.19
CA VAL A 120 -9.39 12.07 0.30
C VAL A 120 -10.59 11.23 -0.14
N ASN A 121 -10.66 10.91 -1.43
CA ASN A 121 -11.78 10.21 -2.05
C ASN A 121 -11.67 8.70 -1.88
N THR A 122 -10.48 8.15 -2.15
CA THR A 122 -10.17 6.73 -2.04
C THR A 122 -8.76 6.53 -1.49
N ILE A 123 -8.53 5.40 -0.83
CA ILE A 123 -7.17 4.95 -0.47
C ILE A 123 -6.90 3.62 -1.17
N THR A 124 -5.89 3.61 -2.04
CA THR A 124 -5.28 2.38 -2.53
C THR A 124 -4.09 2.03 -1.66
N VAL A 125 -4.13 0.87 -0.98
CA VAL A 125 -3.05 0.33 -0.17
C VAL A 125 -2.25 -0.66 -1.02
N MET A 126 -1.03 -0.30 -1.38
CA MET A 126 -0.12 -1.19 -2.11
C MET A 126 0.86 -1.85 -1.14
N MET A 127 0.63 -3.12 -0.89
CA MET A 127 1.45 -3.98 -0.02
C MET A 127 2.34 -4.89 -0.86
N MET A 128 3.47 -5.29 -0.29
CA MET A 128 4.25 -6.41 -0.82
C MET A 128 3.78 -7.74 -0.21
N GLU A 129 4.06 -8.86 -0.87
CA GLU A 129 3.71 -10.22 -0.41
C GLU A 129 4.36 -10.60 0.94
N VAL A 130 5.33 -9.82 1.41
CA VAL A 130 5.99 -10.02 2.69
C VAL A 130 5.10 -9.62 3.87
N PRO A 131 5.17 -10.34 5.00
CA PRO A 131 4.20 -10.19 6.09
C PRO A 131 4.24 -8.80 6.77
N CYS A 132 5.37 -8.08 6.71
CA CYS A 132 5.47 -6.77 7.33
C CYS A 132 4.57 -5.70 6.69
N CYS A 133 4.16 -5.87 5.43
CA CYS A 133 3.31 -4.88 4.76
C CYS A 133 1.86 -4.87 5.28
N GLY A 134 1.43 -5.93 5.98
CA GLY A 134 0.09 -6.00 6.59
C GLY A 134 -0.22 -4.84 7.52
N GLY A 135 0.81 -4.24 8.15
CA GLY A 135 0.66 -3.05 8.99
C GLY A 135 0.06 -1.84 8.27
N LEU A 136 0.28 -1.67 6.97
CA LEU A 136 -0.30 -0.55 6.19
C LEU A 136 -1.81 -0.62 6.17
N LEU A 137 -2.36 -1.82 5.89
CA LEU A 137 -3.80 -2.03 5.88
C LEU A 137 -4.40 -1.81 7.28
N GLN A 138 -3.71 -2.24 8.33
CA GLN A 138 -4.18 -2.03 9.70
C GLN A 138 -4.24 -0.54 10.06
N MET A 139 -3.25 0.26 9.65
CA MET A 139 -3.27 1.72 9.86
C MET A 139 -4.46 2.37 9.13
N VAL A 140 -4.72 1.98 7.89
CA VAL A 140 -5.86 2.51 7.11
C VAL A 140 -7.20 2.11 7.74
N LYS A 141 -7.36 0.85 8.16
CA LYS A 141 -8.58 0.41 8.86
C LYS A 141 -8.78 1.15 10.18
N ALA A 142 -7.73 1.34 10.96
CA ALA A 142 -7.80 2.12 12.19
C ALA A 142 -8.19 3.58 11.92
N ALA A 143 -7.68 4.18 10.85
CA ALA A 143 -8.07 5.52 10.43
C ALA A 143 -9.52 5.60 9.96
N GLN A 144 -10.02 4.61 9.20
CA GLN A 144 -11.43 4.52 8.81
C GLN A 144 -12.38 4.41 10.00
N VAL A 145 -11.98 3.71 11.07
CA VAL A 145 -12.78 3.60 12.31
C VAL A 145 -12.83 4.94 13.07
N LYS A 146 -11.73 5.71 13.05
CA LYS A 146 -11.63 7.02 13.72
C LYS A 146 -12.26 8.15 12.92
N ALA A 147 -12.24 8.07 11.60
CA ALA A 147 -12.72 9.12 10.72
C ALA A 147 -14.25 9.26 10.76
N SER A 148 -14.71 10.49 10.61
CA SER A 148 -16.15 10.78 10.47
C SER A 148 -16.70 10.38 9.10
N ARG A 149 -15.85 10.37 8.06
CA ARG A 149 -16.21 9.98 6.69
C ARG A 149 -15.77 8.54 6.39
N LYS A 150 -16.62 7.81 5.68
CA LYS A 150 -16.26 6.53 5.07
C LYS A 150 -15.76 6.76 3.65
N ILE A 151 -14.66 6.09 3.30
CA ILE A 151 -14.08 6.11 1.96
C ILE A 151 -13.81 4.68 1.48
N PRO A 152 -13.90 4.41 0.17
CA PRO A 152 -13.51 3.12 -0.39
C PRO A 152 -12.02 2.85 -0.20
N VAL A 153 -11.67 1.61 0.14
CA VAL A 153 -10.29 1.15 0.22
C VAL A 153 -10.06 0.02 -0.78
N LYS A 154 -8.97 0.15 -1.53
CA LYS A 154 -8.52 -0.87 -2.48
C LYS A 154 -7.18 -1.44 -2.02
N ILE A 155 -7.04 -2.75 -2.05
CA ILE A 155 -5.78 -3.43 -1.75
C ILE A 155 -5.14 -3.92 -3.04
N ILE A 156 -3.83 -3.72 -3.16
CA ILE A 156 -2.99 -4.35 -4.19
C ILE A 156 -1.84 -5.06 -3.48
N ILE A 157 -1.65 -6.35 -3.76
CA ILE A 157 -0.52 -7.14 -3.25
C ILE A 157 0.43 -7.42 -4.40
N ALA A 158 1.65 -6.88 -4.31
CA ALA A 158 2.72 -7.12 -5.27
C ALA A 158 3.72 -8.16 -4.73
N GLY A 159 4.17 -9.07 -5.59
CA GLY A 159 5.25 -10.00 -5.28
C GLY A 159 6.63 -9.32 -5.35
N ILE A 160 7.64 -9.88 -4.67
CA ILE A 160 9.00 -9.33 -4.67
C ILE A 160 9.64 -9.31 -6.07
N ALA A 161 9.15 -10.16 -6.99
CA ALA A 161 9.58 -10.21 -8.39
C ALA A 161 8.81 -9.24 -9.32
N GLY A 162 7.90 -8.42 -8.78
CA GLY A 162 7.18 -7.39 -9.54
C GLY A 162 5.86 -7.85 -10.20
N ALA A 163 5.39 -9.07 -9.91
CA ALA A 163 4.06 -9.52 -10.33
C ALA A 163 2.97 -9.00 -9.38
N ILE A 164 1.76 -8.76 -9.87
CA ILE A 164 0.59 -8.49 -9.01
C ILE A 164 -0.07 -9.82 -8.65
N LEU A 165 -0.16 -10.09 -7.36
CA LEU A 165 -0.70 -11.34 -6.82
C LEU A 165 -2.19 -11.21 -6.48
N LYS A 166 -2.62 -10.03 -6.04
CA LYS A 166 -4.00 -9.78 -5.64
C LYS A 166 -4.39 -8.31 -5.83
N GLU A 167 -5.64 -8.07 -6.21
CA GLU A 167 -6.25 -6.75 -6.29
C GLU A 167 -7.75 -6.85 -5.93
N GLU A 168 -8.19 -6.16 -4.88
CA GLU A 168 -9.59 -6.22 -4.41
C GLU A 168 -10.01 -4.95 -3.66
N TRP A 169 -11.31 -4.73 -3.54
CA TRP A 169 -11.91 -3.68 -2.71
C TRP A 169 -12.30 -4.27 -1.34
N VAL A 170 -12.11 -3.50 -0.27
CA VAL A 170 -12.38 -3.89 1.12
C VAL A 170 -13.14 -2.85 1.93
#